data_AF-A0ABD5QNH2-F1
#
_entry.id   AF-A0ABD5QNH2-F1
#
_cell.length_a   1.000
_cell.length_b   1.000
_cell.length_c   1.000
_cell.angle_alpha   90.00
_cell.angle_beta   90.00
_cell.angle_gamma   90.00
#
_symmetry.space_group_name_H-M   'P 1'
#
loop_
_entity.id
_entity.type
_entity.pdbx_description
1 polymer ?
#
loop_
_entity_poly.entity_id
_entity_poly.type
_entity_poly.pdbx_seq_one_letter_code
_entity_poly.pdbx_strand_id
1 'polypeptide(L)'
;MTGHQTPSVAQLLQHLITTVDALNQRVDEQDNRISDLEEENQQLRERDAEQDERINDLEEATDEQSEEIHLLRREAQELRKELATYREENEKDKASIRQRVNEIEEDQSNSDSDSAHNEDLTPIERISLLGAEDTGLHVTQSVERAVTIYENFDQWAHRTPKGLVLKDGLRTLLQTARDETLAWKQVNRAANALEELSKGAIEFKKHRRHGNILVKEDDPTGCQSSSALG
;
A
#
# COMPACT_ATOMS: atom_id res chain seq x y z
N MET A 1 33.34 56.66 -84.23
CA MET A 1 34.53 55.82 -84.45
C MET A 1 35.09 55.44 -83.09
N THR A 2 34.67 54.30 -82.54
CA THR A 2 35.12 53.81 -81.23
C THR A 2 36.37 52.95 -81.44
N GLY A 3 37.54 53.56 -81.25
CA GLY A 3 38.82 52.86 -81.31
C GLY A 3 38.88 51.80 -80.22
N HIS A 4 38.79 50.52 -80.60
CA HIS A 4 39.11 49.42 -79.70
C HIS A 4 40.62 49.39 -79.53
N GLN A 5 41.12 49.94 -78.42
CA GLN A 5 42.50 49.73 -78.01
C GLN A 5 42.65 48.25 -77.68
N THR A 6 43.52 47.55 -78.40
CA THR A 6 43.89 46.18 -78.08
C THR A 6 44.72 46.19 -76.79
N PRO A 7 44.35 45.38 -75.78
CA PRO A 7 45.09 45.34 -74.52
C PRO A 7 46.54 44.92 -74.79
N SER A 8 47.48 45.59 -74.14
CA SER A 8 48.89 45.23 -74.19
C SER A 8 49.11 43.85 -73.57
N VAL A 9 50.11 43.11 -74.05
CA VAL A 9 50.50 41.80 -73.49
C VAL A 9 50.71 41.88 -71.97
N ALA A 10 51.26 42.99 -71.46
CA ALA A 10 51.43 43.21 -70.03
C ALA A 10 50.10 43.29 -69.26
N GLN A 11 49.06 43.90 -69.84
CA GLN A 11 47.73 43.99 -69.23
C GLN A 11 47.05 42.62 -69.19
N LEU A 12 47.21 41.83 -70.25
CA LEU A 12 46.72 40.45 -70.32
C LEU A 12 47.40 39.55 -69.28
N LEU A 13 48.72 39.68 -69.11
CA LEU A 13 49.47 38.93 -68.09
C LEU A 13 49.06 39.33 -66.67
N GLN A 14 48.92 40.63 -66.39
CA GLN A 14 48.47 41.09 -65.06
C GLN A 14 47.06 40.57 -64.75
N HIS A 15 46.15 40.62 -65.71
CA HIS A 15 44.81 40.07 -65.54
C HIS A 15 44.85 38.57 -65.26
N LEU A 16 45.65 37.81 -66.00
CA LEU A 16 45.83 36.38 -65.78
C LEU A 16 46.37 36.05 -64.38
N ILE A 17 47.35 36.82 -63.88
CA ILE A 17 47.88 36.65 -62.52
C ILE A 17 46.74 36.86 -61.51
N THR A 18 46.00 37.97 -61.62
CA THR A 18 44.91 38.25 -60.68
C THR A 18 43.79 37.21 -60.72
N THR A 19 43.49 36.63 -61.90
CA THR A 19 42.47 35.58 -61.99
C THR A 19 42.98 34.25 -61.44
N VAL A 20 44.24 33.90 -61.64
CA VAL A 20 44.85 32.72 -61.02
C VAL A 20 44.87 32.85 -59.49
N ASP A 21 45.24 34.02 -58.96
CA ASP A 21 45.23 34.26 -57.52
C ASP A 21 43.81 34.14 -56.92
N ALA A 22 42.81 34.72 -57.60
CA ALA A 22 41.42 34.60 -57.17
C ALA A 22 40.88 33.16 -57.26
N LEU A 23 41.33 32.38 -58.25
CA LEU A 23 40.98 30.97 -58.37
C LEU A 23 41.63 30.15 -57.26
N ASN A 24 42.90 30.39 -56.95
CA ASN A 24 43.59 29.70 -55.85
C ASN A 24 42.91 29.98 -54.51
N GLN A 25 42.57 31.24 -54.23
CA GLN A 25 41.83 31.59 -53.01
C GLN A 25 40.49 30.83 -52.93
N ARG A 26 39.76 30.73 -54.06
CA ARG A 26 38.50 30.00 -54.09
C ARG A 26 38.68 28.50 -53.89
N VAL A 27 39.76 27.92 -54.41
CA VAL A 27 40.11 26.50 -54.17
C VAL A 27 40.38 26.29 -52.68
N ASP A 28 41.17 27.15 -52.05
CA ASP A 28 41.43 27.07 -50.60
C ASP A 28 40.14 27.17 -49.77
N GLU A 29 39.23 28.08 -50.14
CA GLU A 29 37.91 28.21 -49.50
C GLU A 29 37.04 26.95 -49.70
N GLN A 30 37.10 26.34 -50.88
CA GLN A 30 36.38 25.10 -51.16
C GLN A 30 36.96 23.91 -50.38
N ASP A 31 38.28 23.81 -50.27
CA ASP A 31 38.95 22.75 -49.53
C ASP A 31 38.62 22.84 -48.03
N ASN A 32 38.62 24.04 -47.45
CA ASN A 32 38.18 24.24 -46.06
C ASN A 32 36.72 23.79 -45.88
N ARG A 33 35.82 24.20 -46.79
CA ARG A 33 34.42 23.79 -46.72
C ARG A 33 34.23 22.28 -46.88
N ILE A 34 35.02 21.63 -47.72
CA ILE A 34 34.99 20.17 -47.87
C ILE A 34 35.40 19.52 -46.54
N SER A 35 36.49 20.00 -45.93
CA SER A 35 36.95 19.51 -44.61
C SER A 35 35.85 19.63 -43.55
N ASP A 36 35.22 20.80 -43.44
CA ASP A 36 34.14 21.04 -42.47
C ASP A 36 32.94 20.09 -42.70
N LEU A 37 32.56 19.90 -43.97
CA LEU A 37 31.46 18.99 -44.33
C LEU A 37 31.80 17.52 -44.10
N GLU A 38 33.07 17.12 -44.27
CA GLU A 38 33.53 15.77 -43.97
C GLU A 38 33.48 15.51 -42.46
N GLU A 39 33.91 16.47 -41.64
CA GLU A 39 33.80 16.40 -40.18
C GLU A 39 32.33 16.34 -39.73
N GLU A 40 31.46 17.18 -40.29
CA GLU A 40 30.02 17.13 -39.99
C GLU A 40 29.43 15.76 -40.37
N ASN A 41 29.72 15.25 -41.57
CA ASN A 41 29.23 13.92 -41.99
C ASN A 41 29.74 12.79 -41.09
N GLN A 42 30.98 12.87 -40.61
CA GLN A 42 31.52 11.92 -39.65
C GLN A 42 30.72 11.94 -38.34
N GLN A 43 30.46 13.14 -37.79
CA GLN A 43 29.65 13.30 -36.57
C GLN A 43 28.20 12.82 -36.75
N LEU A 44 27.60 13.08 -37.91
CA LEU A 44 26.25 12.59 -38.23
C LEU A 44 26.21 11.06 -38.21
N ARG A 45 27.19 10.39 -38.82
CA ARG A 45 27.25 8.93 -38.84
C ARG A 45 27.46 8.33 -37.45
N GLU A 46 28.28 8.95 -36.62
CA GLU A 46 28.49 8.52 -35.23
C GLU A 46 27.20 8.64 -34.42
N ARG A 47 26.47 9.75 -34.58
CA ARG A 47 25.17 9.95 -33.93
C ARG A 47 24.10 8.98 -34.42
N ASP A 48 24.06 8.69 -35.72
CA ASP A 48 23.13 7.71 -36.28
C ASP A 48 23.42 6.31 -35.72
N ALA A 49 24.70 5.92 -35.61
CA ALA A 49 25.09 4.65 -34.99
C ALA A 49 24.69 4.55 -33.51
N GLU A 50 24.88 5.63 -32.73
CA GLU A 50 24.43 5.69 -31.33
C GLU A 50 22.90 5.60 -31.21
N GLN A 51 22.17 6.22 -32.14
CA GLN A 51 20.71 6.13 -32.17
C GLN A 51 20.23 4.72 -32.50
N ASP A 52 20.88 4.04 -33.45
CA ASP A 52 20.57 2.66 -33.80
C ASP A 52 20.82 1.71 -32.62
N GLU A 53 21.94 1.88 -31.89
CA GLU A 53 22.22 1.12 -30.66
C GLU A 53 21.13 1.35 -29.60
N ARG A 54 20.77 2.61 -29.36
CA ARG A 54 19.70 2.96 -28.41
C ARG A 54 18.34 2.41 -28.81
N ILE A 55 18.02 2.36 -30.11
CA ILE A 55 16.78 1.76 -30.59
C ILE A 55 16.77 0.27 -30.29
N ASN A 56 17.86 -0.45 -30.58
CA ASN A 56 17.96 -1.88 -30.29
C ASN A 56 17.78 -2.19 -28.79
N ASP A 57 18.43 -1.41 -27.90
CA ASP A 57 18.28 -1.57 -26.45
C ASP A 57 16.82 -1.37 -25.99
N LEU A 58 16.13 -0.39 -26.58
CA LEU A 58 14.72 -0.11 -26.27
C LEU A 58 13.78 -1.19 -26.81
N GLU A 59 14.09 -1.78 -27.97
CA GLU A 59 13.34 -2.89 -28.53
C GLU A 59 13.48 -4.14 -27.65
N GLU A 60 14.70 -4.49 -27.24
CA GLU A 60 14.95 -5.61 -26.32
C GLU A 60 14.20 -5.42 -24.98
N ALA A 61 14.29 -4.23 -24.38
CA ALA A 61 13.56 -3.94 -23.15
C ALA A 61 12.03 -4.00 -23.31
N THR A 62 11.52 -3.63 -24.48
CA THR A 62 10.07 -3.70 -24.79
C THR A 62 9.60 -5.14 -24.95
N ASP A 63 10.42 -5.99 -25.56
CA ASP A 63 10.16 -7.42 -25.71
C ASP A 63 10.15 -8.12 -24.34
N GLU A 64 11.15 -7.87 -23.49
CA GLU A 64 11.20 -8.38 -22.12
C GLU A 64 9.96 -7.98 -21.30
N GLN A 65 9.57 -6.70 -21.36
CA GLN A 65 8.37 -6.21 -20.67
C GLN A 65 7.08 -6.86 -21.22
N SER A 66 7.03 -7.11 -22.53
CA SER A 66 5.89 -7.77 -23.15
C SER A 66 5.75 -9.21 -22.65
N GLU A 67 6.86 -9.94 -22.55
CA GLU A 67 6.89 -11.28 -21.97
C GLU A 67 6.44 -11.29 -20.51
N GLU A 68 6.92 -10.35 -19.69
CA GLU A 68 6.51 -10.20 -18.29
C GLU A 68 5.01 -9.96 -18.16
N ILE A 69 4.45 -9.04 -18.97
CA ILE A 69 3.01 -8.76 -19.00
C ILE A 69 2.22 -10.02 -19.38
N HIS A 70 2.72 -10.81 -20.32
CA HIS A 70 2.07 -12.07 -20.71
C HIS A 70 2.07 -13.11 -19.58
N LEU A 71 3.17 -13.23 -18.84
CA LEU A 71 3.27 -14.11 -17.68
C LEU A 71 2.31 -13.67 -16.57
N LEU A 72 2.34 -12.40 -16.18
CA LEU A 72 1.46 -11.84 -15.15
C LEU A 72 -0.03 -11.98 -15.53
N ARG A 73 -0.37 -11.82 -16.82
CA ARG A 73 -1.73 -12.05 -17.30
C ARG A 73 -2.17 -13.50 -17.14
N ARG A 74 -1.28 -14.46 -17.43
CA ARG A 74 -1.57 -15.90 -17.25
C ARG A 74 -1.78 -16.21 -15.77
N GLU A 75 -0.86 -15.77 -14.91
CA GLU A 75 -0.97 -15.97 -13.46
C GLU A 75 -2.26 -15.36 -12.89
N ALA A 76 -2.59 -14.13 -13.28
CA ALA A 76 -3.84 -13.48 -12.85
C ALA A 76 -5.09 -14.24 -13.33
N GLN A 77 -5.06 -14.89 -14.49
CA GLN A 77 -6.15 -15.73 -14.95
C GLN A 77 -6.26 -17.02 -14.13
N GLU A 78 -5.13 -17.65 -13.78
CA GLU A 78 -5.09 -18.85 -12.95
C GLU A 78 -5.60 -18.57 -11.53
N LEU A 79 -5.11 -17.52 -10.88
CA LEU A 79 -5.58 -17.09 -9.56
C LEU A 79 -7.08 -16.75 -9.55
N ARG A 80 -7.60 -16.16 -10.64
CA ARG A 80 -9.04 -15.91 -10.76
C ARG A 80 -9.85 -17.19 -10.85
N LYS A 81 -9.36 -18.21 -11.56
CA LYS A 81 -10.01 -19.53 -11.64
C LYS A 81 -9.98 -20.21 -10.28
N GLU A 82 -8.84 -20.20 -9.60
CA GLU A 82 -8.69 -20.79 -8.26
C GLU A 82 -9.57 -20.10 -7.22
N LEU A 83 -9.66 -18.77 -7.23
CA LEU A 83 -10.59 -18.04 -6.36
C LEU A 83 -12.06 -18.37 -6.66
N ALA A 84 -12.41 -18.62 -7.92
CA ALA A 84 -13.76 -19.01 -8.29
C ALA A 84 -14.10 -20.40 -7.74
N THR A 85 -13.21 -21.38 -7.91
CA THR A 85 -13.41 -22.74 -7.39
C THR A 85 -13.47 -22.74 -5.86
N TYR A 86 -12.56 -22.02 -5.19
CA TYR A 86 -12.56 -21.90 -3.74
C TYR A 86 -13.85 -21.27 -3.20
N ARG A 87 -14.40 -20.25 -3.89
CA ARG A 87 -15.67 -19.64 -3.50
C ARG A 87 -16.84 -20.62 -3.64
N GLU A 88 -16.87 -21.38 -4.73
CA GLU A 88 -17.90 -22.39 -4.97
C GLU A 88 -17.86 -23.49 -3.89
N GLU A 89 -16.68 -24.01 -3.57
CA GLU A 89 -16.50 -25.00 -2.51
C GLU A 89 -16.91 -24.46 -1.14
N ASN A 90 -16.47 -23.25 -0.79
CA ASN A 90 -16.83 -22.62 0.48
C ASN A 90 -18.34 -22.33 0.57
N GLU A 91 -19.01 -22.03 -0.55
CA GLU A 91 -20.47 -21.89 -0.57
C GLU A 91 -21.18 -23.22 -0.35
N LYS A 92 -20.69 -24.31 -0.96
CA LYS A 92 -21.18 -25.68 -0.72
C LYS A 92 -20.99 -26.10 0.74
N ASP A 93 -19.80 -25.86 1.29
CA ASP A 93 -19.49 -26.18 2.68
C ASP A 93 -20.36 -25.38 3.64
N LYS A 94 -20.54 -24.08 3.40
CA LYS A 94 -21.46 -23.24 4.19
C LYS A 94 -22.90 -23.72 4.12
N ALA A 95 -23.37 -24.13 2.95
CA ALA A 95 -24.73 -24.68 2.80
C ALA A 95 -24.87 -25.99 3.59
N SER A 96 -23.88 -26.88 3.50
CA SER A 96 -23.85 -28.14 4.26
C SER A 96 -23.82 -27.91 5.77
N ILE A 97 -23.00 -26.97 6.25
CA ILE A 97 -22.93 -26.58 7.66
C ILE A 97 -24.28 -26.01 8.11
N ARG A 98 -24.89 -25.10 7.35
CA ARG A 98 -26.21 -24.55 7.67
C ARG A 98 -27.27 -25.64 7.80
N GLN A 99 -27.26 -26.62 6.90
CA GLN A 99 -28.18 -27.75 6.98
C GLN A 99 -27.96 -28.55 8.28
N ARG A 100 -26.71 -28.91 8.59
CA ARG A 100 -26.37 -29.65 9.82
C ARG A 100 -26.71 -28.87 11.09
N VAL A 101 -26.52 -27.54 11.09
CA VAL A 101 -26.90 -26.67 12.21
C VAL A 101 -28.41 -26.69 12.41
N ASN A 102 -29.21 -26.53 11.34
CA ASN A 102 -30.66 -26.65 11.42
C ASN A 102 -31.11 -28.02 11.97
N GLU A 103 -30.50 -29.11 11.50
CA GLU A 103 -30.79 -30.46 12.01
C GLU A 103 -30.52 -30.57 13.51
N ILE A 104 -29.40 -30.00 14.00
CA ILE A 104 -29.06 -29.99 15.43
C ILE A 104 -30.01 -29.08 16.23
N GLU A 105 -30.39 -27.91 15.70
CA GLU A 105 -31.33 -26.99 16.36
C GLU A 105 -32.73 -27.60 16.48
N GLU A 106 -33.20 -28.32 15.45
CA GLU A 106 -34.45 -29.08 15.49
C GLU A 106 -34.40 -30.19 16.56
N ASP A 107 -33.27 -30.90 16.69
CA ASP A 107 -33.07 -31.92 17.72
C ASP A 107 -32.94 -31.34 19.14
N GLN A 108 -32.33 -30.16 19.30
CA GLN A 108 -32.19 -29.47 20.59
C GLN A 108 -33.50 -28.84 21.09
N SER A 109 -34.44 -28.51 20.19
CA SER A 109 -35.76 -27.99 20.58
C SER A 109 -36.63 -29.01 21.35
N ASN A 110 -36.21 -30.27 21.45
CA ASN A 110 -36.81 -31.32 22.29
C ASN A 110 -36.05 -31.60 23.61
N SER A 111 -35.01 -30.84 23.94
CA SER A 111 -34.23 -30.99 25.18
C SER A 111 -34.22 -29.67 25.97
N ASP A 112 -35.04 -29.61 27.01
CA ASP A 112 -35.04 -28.57 28.06
C ASP A 112 -33.64 -28.26 28.62
N SER A 113 -33.48 -27.05 29.17
CA SER A 113 -33.09 -26.81 30.58
C SER A 113 -32.09 -25.66 30.81
N ASP A 114 -32.51 -24.72 31.68
CA ASP A 114 -31.75 -23.91 32.63
C ASP A 114 -30.53 -23.05 32.19
N SER A 115 -30.71 -21.73 32.18
CA SER A 115 -29.64 -20.77 32.56
C SER A 115 -30.16 -19.36 32.88
N ALA A 116 -31.03 -19.25 33.90
CA ALA A 116 -31.63 -17.98 34.33
C ALA A 116 -30.73 -17.09 35.24
N HIS A 117 -29.41 -17.13 35.11
CA HIS A 117 -28.48 -16.45 36.05
C HIS A 117 -27.40 -15.55 35.43
N ASN A 118 -27.53 -15.09 34.18
CA ASN A 118 -26.44 -14.39 33.48
C ASN A 118 -26.83 -13.08 32.76
N GLU A 119 -27.95 -12.45 33.12
CA GLU A 119 -28.47 -11.26 32.39
C GLU A 119 -27.71 -9.95 32.70
N ASP A 120 -27.00 -9.85 33.82
CA ASP A 120 -26.39 -8.58 34.26
C ASP A 120 -24.96 -8.33 33.75
N LEU A 121 -24.28 -9.33 33.19
CA LEU A 121 -22.89 -9.20 32.71
C LEU A 121 -22.81 -8.87 31.22
N THR A 122 -21.85 -8.02 30.84
CA THR A 122 -21.54 -7.79 29.43
C THR A 122 -20.97 -9.07 28.79
N PRO A 123 -21.12 -9.26 27.46
CA PRO A 123 -20.53 -10.39 26.76
C PRO A 123 -19.03 -10.57 27.02
N ILE A 124 -18.25 -9.48 27.10
CA ILE A 124 -16.81 -9.57 27.38
C ILE A 124 -16.53 -10.05 28.81
N GLU A 125 -17.33 -9.62 29.80
CA GLU A 125 -17.21 -10.06 31.19
C GLU A 125 -17.53 -11.54 31.33
N ARG A 126 -18.58 -12.01 30.66
CA ARG A 126 -18.93 -13.43 30.66
C ARG A 126 -17.83 -14.28 30.06
N ILE A 127 -17.25 -13.87 28.93
CA ILE A 127 -16.15 -14.62 28.29
C ILE A 127 -14.91 -14.62 29.18
N SER A 128 -14.58 -13.50 29.83
CA SER A 128 -13.42 -13.42 30.73
C SER A 128 -13.60 -14.28 32.00
N LEU A 129 -14.83 -14.38 32.54
CA LEU A 129 -15.10 -15.13 33.77
C LEU A 129 -15.33 -16.63 33.55
N LEU A 130 -16.12 -17.00 32.55
CA LEU A 130 -16.56 -18.38 32.31
C LEU A 130 -15.74 -19.09 31.23
N GLY A 131 -14.94 -18.34 30.46
CA GLY A 131 -14.25 -18.86 29.29
C GLY A 131 -15.18 -18.96 28.06
N ALA A 132 -14.55 -19.10 26.90
CA ALA A 132 -15.20 -19.16 25.60
C ALA A 132 -16.28 -20.25 25.49
N GLU A 133 -15.94 -21.46 25.94
CA GLU A 133 -16.72 -22.68 25.77
C GLU A 133 -18.10 -22.63 26.47
N ASP A 134 -18.17 -21.98 27.65
CA ASP A 134 -19.38 -21.94 28.48
C ASP A 134 -20.32 -20.78 28.10
N THR A 135 -19.91 -19.88 27.20
CA THR A 135 -20.72 -18.71 26.79
C THR A 135 -21.52 -18.91 25.51
N GLY A 136 -21.33 -20.03 24.80
CA GLY A 136 -21.98 -20.31 23.51
C GLY A 136 -21.59 -19.34 22.39
N LEU A 137 -20.54 -18.52 22.59
CA LEU A 137 -20.06 -17.55 21.60
C LEU A 137 -18.92 -18.14 20.78
N HIS A 138 -18.97 -17.98 19.45
CA HIS A 138 -17.85 -18.35 18.58
C HIS A 138 -16.65 -17.43 18.84
N VAL A 139 -15.69 -17.93 19.61
CA VAL A 139 -14.48 -17.19 19.95
C VAL A 139 -13.49 -17.24 18.79
N THR A 140 -13.43 -16.12 18.06
CA THR A 140 -12.39 -15.88 17.05
C THR A 140 -11.13 -15.33 17.70
N GLN A 141 -9.98 -15.43 17.03
CA GLN A 141 -8.74 -14.85 17.57
C GLN A 141 -8.81 -13.33 17.83
N SER A 142 -9.76 -12.60 17.22
CA SER A 142 -10.01 -11.19 17.58
C SER A 142 -10.69 -11.05 18.94
N VAL A 143 -11.62 -11.96 19.26
CA VAL A 143 -12.33 -12.00 20.54
C VAL A 143 -11.38 -12.37 21.67
N GLU A 144 -10.55 -13.40 21.49
CA GLU A 144 -9.57 -13.76 22.53
C GLU A 144 -8.60 -12.61 22.80
N ARG A 145 -8.17 -11.89 21.76
CA ARG A 145 -7.32 -10.71 21.92
C ARG A 145 -8.07 -9.58 22.62
N ALA A 146 -9.36 -9.40 22.36
CA ALA A 146 -10.20 -8.44 23.06
C ALA A 146 -10.30 -8.77 24.57
N VAL A 147 -10.47 -10.06 24.91
CA VAL A 147 -10.48 -10.54 26.30
C VAL A 147 -9.15 -10.25 26.98
N THR A 148 -8.03 -10.55 26.32
CA THR A 148 -6.70 -10.21 26.87
C THR A 148 -6.56 -8.71 27.15
N ILE A 149 -7.07 -7.85 26.25
CA ILE A 149 -7.06 -6.39 26.46
C ILE A 149 -7.96 -6.02 27.64
N TYR A 150 -9.15 -6.62 27.77
CA TYR A 150 -10.09 -6.37 28.86
C TYR A 150 -9.49 -6.73 30.23
N GLU A 151 -8.93 -7.93 30.36
CA GLU A 151 -8.33 -8.44 31.61
C GLU A 151 -7.17 -7.58 32.12
N ASN A 152 -6.41 -7.01 31.18
CA ASN A 152 -5.25 -6.19 31.51
C ASN A 152 -5.53 -4.68 31.39
N PHE A 153 -6.79 -4.30 31.12
CA PHE A 153 -7.12 -2.93 30.75
C PHE A 153 -6.72 -1.94 31.84
N ASP A 154 -7.08 -2.23 33.09
CA ASP A 154 -6.80 -1.36 34.22
C ASP A 154 -5.29 -1.27 34.55
N GLN A 155 -4.49 -2.26 34.12
CA GLN A 155 -3.03 -2.26 34.27
C GLN A 155 -2.32 -1.51 33.15
N TRP A 156 -2.84 -1.61 31.93
CA TRP A 156 -2.24 -0.99 30.75
C TRP A 156 -2.67 0.46 30.56
N ALA A 157 -3.90 0.79 30.97
CA ALA A 157 -4.46 2.12 30.81
C ALA A 157 -3.89 3.11 31.83
N HIS A 158 -3.88 4.39 31.44
CA HIS A 158 -3.51 5.48 32.33
C HIS A 158 -4.75 6.18 32.85
N ARG A 159 -4.76 6.51 34.15
CA ARG A 159 -5.85 7.26 34.75
C ARG A 159 -5.83 8.71 34.27
N THR A 160 -6.99 9.19 33.84
CA THR A 160 -7.23 10.57 33.44
C THR A 160 -8.47 11.12 34.16
N PRO A 161 -8.70 12.44 34.18
CA PRO A 161 -9.91 13.01 34.79
C PRO A 161 -11.22 12.54 34.15
N LYS A 162 -11.18 11.94 32.96
CA LYS A 162 -12.36 11.42 32.24
C LYS A 162 -12.48 9.89 32.32
N GLY A 163 -11.66 9.23 33.15
CA GLY A 163 -11.59 7.78 33.25
C GLY A 163 -10.24 7.21 32.81
N LEU A 164 -10.20 5.93 32.47
CA LEU A 164 -8.99 5.21 32.08
C LEU A 164 -8.79 5.27 30.56
N VAL A 165 -7.57 5.62 30.13
CA VAL A 165 -7.23 5.78 28.71
C VAL A 165 -5.99 4.96 28.37
N LEU A 166 -6.13 4.07 27.39
CA LEU A 166 -5.02 3.33 26.79
C LEU A 166 -4.72 3.93 25.41
N LYS A 167 -3.61 4.68 25.33
CA LYS A 167 -3.28 5.54 24.18
C LYS A 167 -2.18 5.01 23.26
N ASP A 168 -1.11 4.45 23.82
CA ASP A 168 0.12 4.12 23.09
C ASP A 168 0.54 2.69 23.47
N GLY A 169 1.25 2.00 22.56
CA GLY A 169 1.86 0.71 22.86
C GLY A 169 0.92 -0.50 22.87
N LEU A 170 -0.38 -0.35 22.57
CA LEU A 170 -1.36 -1.46 22.56
C LEU A 170 -0.87 -2.65 21.73
N ARG A 171 -0.28 -2.41 20.56
CA ARG A 171 0.30 -3.47 19.73
C ARG A 171 1.38 -4.25 20.49
N THR A 172 2.33 -3.55 21.08
CA THR A 172 3.44 -4.17 21.82
C THR A 172 2.94 -4.92 23.04
N LEU A 173 2.03 -4.33 23.82
CA LEU A 173 1.42 -4.96 24.99
C LEU A 173 0.72 -6.28 24.62
N LEU A 174 -0.07 -6.26 23.54
CA LEU A 174 -0.78 -7.45 23.06
C LEU A 174 0.15 -8.51 22.49
N GLN A 175 1.22 -8.11 21.80
CA GLN A 175 2.27 -9.02 21.32
C GLN A 175 2.99 -9.69 22.50
N THR A 176 3.34 -8.93 23.54
CA THR A 176 3.99 -9.46 24.74
C THR A 176 3.08 -10.37 25.55
N ALA A 177 1.81 -10.00 25.71
CA ALA A 177 0.86 -10.78 26.50
C ALA A 177 0.52 -12.14 25.89
N ARG A 178 0.59 -12.27 24.56
CA ARG A 178 0.21 -13.50 23.85
C ARG A 178 1.38 -14.21 23.16
N ASP A 179 2.58 -13.64 23.21
CA ASP A 179 3.76 -14.13 22.51
C ASP A 179 3.52 -14.29 20.99
N GLU A 180 2.91 -13.27 20.36
CA GLU A 180 2.52 -13.28 18.95
C GLU A 180 3.10 -12.09 18.17
N THR A 181 3.28 -12.24 16.85
CA THR A 181 3.62 -11.12 15.95
C THR A 181 2.37 -10.56 15.26
N LEU A 182 1.89 -9.42 15.77
CA LEU A 182 0.65 -8.80 15.26
C LEU A 182 0.90 -7.67 14.27
N ALA A 183 0.09 -7.58 13.23
CA ALA A 183 -0.07 -6.40 12.38
C ALA A 183 -1.11 -5.43 12.96
N TRP A 184 -0.99 -4.13 12.69
CA TRP A 184 -1.92 -3.11 13.21
C TRP A 184 -3.40 -3.36 12.86
N LYS A 185 -3.69 -3.98 11.70
CA LYS A 185 -5.05 -4.38 11.33
C LYS A 185 -5.64 -5.40 12.31
N GLN A 186 -4.85 -6.34 12.83
CA GLN A 186 -5.30 -7.33 13.81
C GLN A 186 -5.57 -6.67 15.17
N VAL A 187 -4.71 -5.74 15.58
CA VAL A 187 -4.89 -4.96 16.81
C VAL A 187 -6.18 -4.13 16.77
N ASN A 188 -6.44 -3.44 15.65
CA ASN A 188 -7.68 -2.68 15.48
C ASN A 188 -8.92 -3.58 15.48
N ARG A 189 -8.85 -4.78 14.88
CA ARG A 189 -9.97 -5.75 14.95
C ARG A 189 -10.25 -6.20 16.39
N ALA A 190 -9.21 -6.43 17.19
CA ALA A 190 -9.38 -6.78 18.60
C ALA A 190 -9.96 -5.62 19.41
N ALA A 191 -9.52 -4.38 19.16
CA ALA A 191 -10.06 -3.20 19.82
C ALA A 191 -11.53 -2.94 19.47
N ASN A 192 -11.93 -3.13 18.20
CA ASN A 192 -13.34 -3.06 17.79
C ASN A 192 -14.18 -4.16 18.45
N ALA A 193 -13.66 -5.39 18.51
CA ALA A 193 -14.36 -6.49 19.17
C ALA A 193 -14.53 -6.22 20.68
N LEU A 194 -13.55 -5.58 21.32
CA LEU A 194 -13.65 -5.16 22.72
C LEU A 194 -14.77 -4.13 22.93
N GLU A 195 -14.87 -3.13 22.06
CA GLU A 195 -15.94 -2.12 22.13
C GLU A 195 -17.33 -2.76 21.97
N GLU A 196 -17.48 -3.65 21.00
CA GLU A 196 -18.73 -4.38 20.74
C GLU A 196 -19.13 -5.29 21.92
N LEU A 197 -18.18 -6.08 22.43
CA LEU A 197 -18.44 -7.04 23.51
C LEU A 197 -18.59 -6.38 24.89
N SER A 198 -18.01 -5.20 25.09
CA SER A 198 -18.18 -4.41 26.32
C SER A 198 -19.46 -3.57 26.31
N LYS A 199 -20.27 -3.62 25.24
CA LYS A 199 -21.50 -2.83 25.07
C LYS A 199 -21.28 -1.33 25.31
N GLY A 200 -20.11 -0.81 24.93
CA GLY A 200 -19.74 0.59 25.07
C GLY A 200 -19.12 0.98 26.42
N ALA A 201 -18.85 0.03 27.34
CA ALA A 201 -18.12 0.34 28.57
C ALA A 201 -16.64 0.72 28.29
N ILE A 202 -16.07 0.20 27.20
CA ILE A 202 -14.76 0.60 26.67
C ILE A 202 -14.95 1.02 25.21
N GLU A 203 -14.66 2.28 24.91
CA GLU A 203 -14.86 2.86 23.57
C GLU A 203 -13.55 2.95 22.80
N PHE A 204 -13.60 2.69 21.49
CA PHE A 204 -12.44 2.75 20.60
C PHE A 204 -12.50 4.00 19.71
N LYS A 205 -11.70 5.02 20.05
CA LYS A 205 -11.76 6.35 19.43
C LYS A 205 -10.49 6.70 18.66
N LYS A 206 -10.64 7.45 17.57
CA LYS A 206 -9.51 8.04 16.85
C LYS A 206 -9.13 9.40 17.45
N HIS A 207 -7.94 9.48 18.03
CA HIS A 207 -7.37 10.70 18.59
C HIS A 207 -6.39 11.38 17.62
N ARG A 208 -6.42 12.73 17.54
CA ARG A 208 -5.61 13.50 16.58
C ARG A 208 -4.10 13.36 16.77
N ARG A 209 -3.64 13.14 18.02
CA ARG A 209 -2.19 13.07 18.35
C ARG A 209 -1.65 11.66 18.60
N HIS A 210 -2.52 10.73 19.01
CA HIS A 210 -2.10 9.41 19.50
C HIS A 210 -2.63 8.26 18.62
N GLY A 211 -3.30 8.57 17.51
CA GLY A 211 -3.93 7.54 16.69
C GLY A 211 -5.14 6.94 17.41
N ASN A 212 -5.34 5.63 17.29
CA ASN A 212 -6.49 4.98 17.91
C ASN A 212 -6.24 4.69 19.39
N ILE A 213 -7.19 5.06 20.25
CA ILE A 213 -7.11 4.93 21.70
C ILE A 213 -8.34 4.19 22.23
N LEU A 214 -8.19 3.51 23.37
CA LEU A 214 -9.31 2.93 24.11
C LEU A 214 -9.59 3.75 25.37
N VAL A 215 -10.87 4.02 25.63
CA VAL A 215 -11.31 4.86 26.75
C VAL A 215 -12.40 4.14 27.53
N LYS A 216 -12.22 4.03 28.84
CA LYS A 216 -13.25 3.59 29.80
C LYS A 216 -13.62 4.82 30.61
N GLU A 217 -14.82 5.34 30.42
CA GLU A 217 -15.30 6.51 31.17
C GLU A 217 -15.58 6.10 32.63
N ASP A 218 -15.18 6.94 33.59
CA ASP A 218 -15.57 6.74 34.99
C ASP A 218 -17.04 7.18 35.11
N ASP A 219 -17.91 6.32 35.63
CA ASP A 219 -19.34 6.61 35.84
C ASP A 219 -19.53 7.98 36.55
N PRO A 220 -20.34 8.91 36.02
CA PRO A 220 -20.49 10.26 36.56
C PRO A 220 -21.19 10.32 37.93
N THR A 221 -21.59 9.19 38.53
CA THR A 221 -22.33 9.10 39.79
C THR A 221 -21.47 8.92 41.05
N GLY A 222 -20.14 8.83 40.92
CA GLY A 222 -19.22 8.60 42.03
C GLY A 222 -18.58 9.85 42.66
N CYS A 223 -19.33 10.94 42.88
CA CYS A 223 -18.83 12.10 43.62
C CYS A 223 -19.78 12.50 44.75
N GLN A 224 -19.82 11.67 45.81
CA GLN A 224 -20.27 12.17 47.12
C GLN A 224 -19.13 13.01 47.71
N SER A 225 -19.25 14.32 47.52
CA SER A 225 -18.53 15.31 48.31
C SER A 225 -18.88 15.11 49.80
N SER A 226 -18.03 14.38 50.50
CA SER A 226 -17.94 14.44 51.95
C SER A 226 -17.35 15.80 52.34
N SER A 227 -18.21 16.80 52.47
CA SER A 227 -17.90 17.99 53.28
C SER A 227 -18.24 17.66 54.72
N ALA A 228 -17.22 17.16 55.43
CA ALA A 228 -17.25 16.97 56.87
C ALA A 228 -17.15 18.32 57.57
N LEU A 229 -17.92 18.43 58.66
CA LEU A 229 -17.83 19.43 59.71
C LEU A 229 -16.39 19.55 60.24
N GLY A 230 -15.97 20.79 60.51
CA GLY A 230 -14.73 21.17 61.16
C GLY A 230 -14.58 22.68 61.18
#